data_AF-A0A3D8HIP2-F1
#
_entry.id   AF-A0A3D8HIP2-F1
#
_cell.length_a   1.000
_cell.length_b   1.000
_cell.length_c   1.000
_cell.angle_alpha   90.00
_cell.angle_beta   90.00
_cell.angle_gamma   90.00
#
_symmetry.space_group_name_H-M   'P 1'
#
loop_
_entity.id
_entity.type
_entity.pdbx_description
1 polymer ?
#
loop_
_entity_poly.entity_id
_entity_poly.type
_entity_poly.pdbx_seq_one_letter_code
_entity_poly.pdbx_strand_id
1 'polypeptide(L)'
;MRVIKYGWLLGLLLPLSAAAQNVMTSSPYSMFGIGEITTGLYGSNTAMGGVSTGMRGKMLLNMDNPAALTAIDTCRLLAEVSAFAKWEAYRSKGDDNQAFTGNFSRFAMAGRIIPRWYMAAGLTPYSSVGYYFQSTQELEGSPGSYYTSVFSGDGGLSKVYLSNAFLVLPSLSVGVNLGYIFGNMTQAETQSTMAISQKLFGQSFTADFGVQYSRRLGRELNLTLGAVYGLPQTMRLEKTKTMTDNSTSTSSNMKKVSQTLPQYIGAGVSVEYKKMTYAFDYMYRQYSSLTSVDTRVTFHDSHELRAGACYYPDGYSSSSIWQRMDYKIGLGLSSPYYMHVRGQSGISWRVSAGLGFPLMNGRLHTAFFYDRVDLSGNALKRGITGFTVTYTLSELFYKVKL
;
A
#
# COMPACT_ATOMS: atom_id res chain seq x y z
N MET A 1 -32.59 28.69 17.72
CA MET A 1 -32.49 27.42 18.48
C MET A 1 -33.46 26.40 17.88
N ARG A 2 -32.98 25.48 17.02
CA ARG A 2 -33.64 24.23 16.59
C ARG A 2 -32.70 23.49 15.62
N VAL A 3 -31.63 22.90 16.15
CA VAL A 3 -30.78 21.94 15.43
C VAL A 3 -30.35 20.85 16.43
N ILE A 4 -31.30 20.04 16.89
CA ILE A 4 -31.02 18.80 17.61
C ILE A 4 -32.08 17.79 17.19
N LYS A 5 -31.99 17.23 15.97
CA LYS A 5 -32.79 16.06 15.57
C LYS A 5 -32.10 15.06 14.61
N TYR A 6 -30.82 15.25 14.23
CA TYR A 6 -30.13 14.32 13.32
C TYR A 6 -28.88 13.64 13.90
N GLY A 7 -28.70 13.67 15.23
CA GLY A 7 -27.59 12.96 15.91
C GLY A 7 -27.76 11.44 16.02
N TRP A 8 -28.90 10.88 15.60
CA TRP A 8 -29.25 9.47 15.83
C TRP A 8 -28.98 8.53 14.65
N LEU A 9 -28.41 9.03 13.54
CA LEU A 9 -28.04 8.20 12.38
C LEU A 9 -26.55 7.77 12.36
N LEU A 10 -25.76 8.19 13.34
CA LEU A 10 -24.36 7.73 13.52
C LEU A 10 -24.22 6.52 14.47
N GLY A 11 -25.33 6.00 15.03
CA GLY A 11 -25.33 4.99 16.08
C GLY A 11 -25.53 3.53 15.63
N LEU A 12 -25.39 3.23 14.34
CA LEU A 12 -25.57 1.88 13.78
C LEU A 12 -24.25 1.25 13.29
N LEU A 13 -23.14 1.62 13.93
CA LEU A 13 -21.95 0.78 13.98
C LEU A 13 -22.18 -0.23 15.11
N LEU A 14 -22.81 -1.35 14.76
CA LEU A 14 -22.76 -2.56 15.59
C LEU A 14 -21.30 -2.78 16.02
N PRO A 15 -21.00 -2.93 17.32
CA PRO A 15 -19.72 -3.45 17.74
C PRO A 15 -19.72 -4.92 17.35
N LEU A 16 -19.38 -5.20 16.09
CA LEU A 16 -18.95 -6.53 15.71
C LEU A 16 -17.67 -6.71 16.51
N SER A 17 -17.75 -7.48 17.59
CA SER A 17 -16.60 -8.08 18.26
C SER A 17 -15.93 -9.06 17.29
N ALA A 18 -15.42 -8.53 16.17
CA ALA A 18 -14.49 -9.23 15.35
C ALA A 18 -13.24 -9.34 16.20
N ALA A 19 -12.87 -10.57 16.55
CA ALA A 19 -11.50 -10.89 16.90
C ALA A 19 -10.62 -10.52 15.69
N ALA A 20 -10.33 -9.24 15.52
CA ALA A 20 -9.43 -8.74 14.51
C ALA A 20 -8.04 -9.14 14.98
N GLN A 21 -7.61 -10.34 14.58
CA GLN A 21 -6.19 -10.63 14.57
C GLN A 21 -5.55 -9.55 13.70
N ASN A 22 -4.50 -8.88 14.20
CA ASN A 22 -3.74 -7.85 13.51
C ASN A 22 -2.95 -8.45 12.34
N VAL A 23 -3.66 -9.05 11.39
CA VAL A 23 -3.13 -9.80 10.26
C VAL A 23 -3.34 -8.92 9.04
N MET A 24 -2.26 -8.34 8.55
CA MET A 24 -2.30 -7.42 7.40
C MET A 24 -2.38 -8.15 6.05
N THR A 25 -2.07 -9.44 6.01
CA THR A 25 -2.19 -10.32 4.82
C THR A 25 -2.39 -11.76 5.26
N SER A 26 -3.04 -12.61 4.47
CA SER A 26 -3.12 -14.06 4.72
C SER A 26 -2.67 -14.80 3.46
N SER A 27 -1.56 -14.33 2.89
CA SER A 27 -1.00 -14.88 1.66
C SER A 27 0.23 -15.73 1.97
N PRO A 28 0.26 -17.01 1.55
CA PRO A 28 1.46 -17.84 1.63
C PRO A 28 2.71 -17.22 0.97
N TYR A 29 2.52 -16.28 0.04
CA TYR A 29 3.60 -15.53 -0.60
C TYR A 29 4.33 -14.56 0.33
N SER A 30 3.66 -14.13 1.40
CA SER A 30 4.25 -13.27 2.40
C SER A 30 5.32 -13.97 3.25
N MET A 31 5.48 -15.30 3.10
CA MET A 31 6.57 -16.07 3.70
C MET A 31 7.94 -15.74 3.10
N PHE A 32 7.98 -15.25 1.85
CA PHE A 32 9.23 -15.04 1.11
C PHE A 32 9.74 -13.60 1.21
N GLY A 33 11.07 -13.46 1.31
CA GLY A 33 11.74 -12.16 1.40
C GLY A 33 11.31 -11.36 2.63
N ILE A 34 10.82 -10.14 2.41
CA ILE A 34 10.40 -9.19 3.45
C ILE A 34 8.87 -9.17 3.66
N GLY A 35 8.16 -10.14 3.11
CA GLY A 35 6.70 -10.16 3.07
C GLY A 35 6.11 -9.48 1.83
N GLU A 36 4.79 -9.36 1.81
CA GLU A 36 4.07 -8.72 0.70
C GLU A 36 4.17 -7.20 0.84
N ILE A 37 4.77 -6.55 -0.17
CA ILE A 37 4.86 -5.09 -0.20
C ILE A 37 3.47 -4.51 -0.40
N THR A 38 3.04 -3.66 0.53
CA THR A 38 1.72 -3.04 0.50
C THR A 38 1.79 -1.81 -0.40
N THR A 39 1.18 -1.84 -1.59
CA THR A 39 1.16 -0.69 -2.49
C THR A 39 -0.26 -0.30 -2.91
N GLY A 40 -0.51 1.01 -2.94
CA GLY A 40 -1.73 1.59 -3.52
C GLY A 40 -3.03 1.25 -2.79
N LEU A 41 -2.98 0.96 -1.48
CA LEU A 41 -4.15 0.70 -0.62
C LEU A 41 -4.51 1.89 0.28
N TYR A 42 -4.03 3.09 -0.04
CA TYR A 42 -4.24 4.30 0.74
C TYR A 42 -4.43 5.51 -0.17
N GLY A 43 -5.05 6.55 0.39
CA GLY A 43 -5.22 7.82 -0.31
C GLY A 43 -6.38 7.83 -1.31
N SER A 44 -6.67 9.04 -1.77
CA SER A 44 -7.76 9.38 -2.69
C SER A 44 -7.69 8.65 -4.05
N ASN A 45 -6.49 8.21 -4.46
CA ASN A 45 -6.27 7.60 -5.78
C ASN A 45 -6.37 6.08 -5.79
N THR A 46 -6.64 5.45 -4.64
CA THR A 46 -6.90 3.99 -4.57
C THR A 46 -8.01 3.57 -5.53
N ALA A 47 -9.05 4.38 -5.67
CA ALA A 47 -10.17 4.15 -6.59
C ALA A 47 -9.81 4.33 -8.08
N MET A 48 -8.67 4.95 -8.39
CA MET A 48 -8.17 5.21 -9.75
C MET A 48 -7.04 4.25 -10.13
N GLY A 49 -7.07 3.01 -9.65
CA GLY A 49 -6.04 2.00 -9.91
C GLY A 49 -4.73 2.28 -9.17
N GLY A 50 -4.72 3.22 -8.22
CA GLY A 50 -3.53 3.62 -7.48
C GLY A 50 -2.54 4.47 -8.30
N VAL A 51 -3.02 5.22 -9.29
CA VAL A 51 -2.23 6.24 -9.99
C VAL A 51 -1.81 7.35 -9.02
N SER A 52 -0.55 7.76 -9.05
CA SER A 52 0.00 8.76 -8.15
C SER A 52 1.17 9.55 -8.75
N THR A 53 1.93 9.02 -9.70
CA THR A 53 3.16 9.67 -10.20
C THR A 53 2.87 11.02 -10.84
N GLY A 54 1.89 11.07 -11.75
CA GLY A 54 1.45 12.31 -12.41
C GLY A 54 0.36 13.09 -11.68
N MET A 55 -0.15 12.58 -10.55
CA MET A 55 -1.32 13.16 -9.88
C MET A 55 -0.96 14.37 -9.01
N ARG A 56 -1.78 15.43 -9.12
CA ARG A 56 -1.57 16.71 -8.45
C ARG A 56 -2.91 17.34 -8.06
N GLY A 57 -3.03 17.90 -6.87
CA GLY A 57 -4.28 18.54 -6.43
C GLY A 57 -4.16 19.29 -5.10
N LYS A 58 -5.05 20.27 -4.89
CA LYS A 58 -5.03 21.15 -3.71
C LYS A 58 -5.38 20.45 -2.39
N MET A 59 -6.18 19.40 -2.47
CA MET A 59 -6.63 18.57 -1.35
C MET A 59 -6.19 17.11 -1.54
N LEU A 60 -5.16 16.89 -2.36
CA LEU A 60 -4.61 15.57 -2.62
C LEU A 60 -3.28 15.47 -1.88
N LEU A 61 -3.23 14.57 -0.90
CA LEU A 61 -1.99 14.23 -0.23
C LEU A 61 -1.32 13.09 -1.00
N ASN A 62 -0.30 13.42 -1.79
CA ASN A 62 0.42 12.45 -2.60
C ASN A 62 1.90 12.46 -2.23
N MET A 63 2.35 11.38 -1.59
CA MET A 63 3.75 11.21 -1.21
C MET A 63 4.46 10.13 -2.01
N ASP A 64 3.74 9.41 -2.86
CA ASP A 64 4.39 8.52 -3.84
C ASP A 64 5.22 9.36 -4.82
N ASN A 65 4.75 10.57 -5.15
CA ASN A 65 5.57 11.63 -5.75
C ASN A 65 5.61 12.86 -4.82
N PRO A 66 6.69 13.08 -4.03
CA PRO A 66 6.77 14.18 -3.07
C PRO A 66 6.63 15.56 -3.73
N ALA A 67 6.99 15.72 -5.01
CA ALA A 67 6.84 17.00 -5.72
C ALA A 67 5.37 17.46 -5.83
N ALA A 68 4.40 16.55 -5.74
CA ALA A 68 2.97 16.84 -5.76
C ALA A 68 2.51 17.70 -4.57
N LEU A 69 3.23 17.65 -3.44
CA LEU A 69 2.88 18.39 -2.23
C LEU A 69 2.88 19.92 -2.44
N THR A 70 3.62 20.41 -3.42
CA THR A 70 3.63 21.85 -3.80
C THR A 70 2.29 22.36 -4.34
N ALA A 71 1.35 21.46 -4.65
CA ALA A 71 0.00 21.82 -5.07
C ALA A 71 -0.96 22.10 -3.91
N ILE A 72 -0.58 21.71 -2.68
CA ILE A 72 -1.41 21.89 -1.49
C ILE A 72 -1.72 23.37 -1.31
N ASP A 73 -2.96 23.65 -0.91
CA ASP A 73 -3.40 25.01 -0.65
C ASP A 73 -2.54 25.66 0.45
N THR A 74 -2.12 26.88 0.17
CA THR A 74 -1.07 27.60 0.88
C THR A 74 -1.36 27.90 2.34
N CYS A 75 -2.64 27.94 2.73
CA CYS A 75 -3.07 28.28 4.09
C CYS A 75 -3.65 27.07 4.84
N ARG A 76 -3.51 25.86 4.32
CA ARG A 76 -4.16 24.66 4.86
C ARG A 76 -3.18 23.60 5.32
N LEU A 77 -3.50 22.99 6.45
CA LEU A 77 -2.91 21.75 6.93
C LEU A 77 -3.85 20.61 6.52
N LEU A 78 -3.31 19.62 5.83
CA LEU A 78 -4.03 18.39 5.49
C LEU A 78 -3.62 17.30 6.45
N ALA A 79 -4.59 16.57 6.99
CA ALA A 79 -4.36 15.34 7.74
C ALA A 79 -5.15 14.20 7.08
N GLU A 80 -4.50 13.08 6.82
CA GLU A 80 -5.09 11.93 6.13
C GLU A 80 -4.95 10.67 6.98
N VAL A 81 -6.05 9.94 7.13
CA VAL A 81 -6.09 8.61 7.74
C VAL A 81 -6.74 7.65 6.75
N SER A 82 -6.10 6.51 6.51
CA SER A 82 -6.61 5.45 5.63
C SER A 82 -6.65 4.11 6.36
N ALA A 83 -7.68 3.32 6.07
CA ALA A 83 -7.82 1.93 6.51
C ALA A 83 -8.38 1.09 5.38
N PHE A 84 -8.11 -0.21 5.42
CA PHE A 84 -8.62 -1.16 4.42
C PHE A 84 -9.10 -2.45 5.08
N ALA A 85 -9.99 -3.13 4.37
CA ALA A 85 -10.39 -4.50 4.63
C ALA A 85 -10.33 -5.28 3.31
N LYS A 86 -9.88 -6.53 3.35
CA LYS A 86 -9.78 -7.39 2.19
C LYS A 86 -10.19 -8.82 2.51
N TRP A 87 -10.81 -9.44 1.53
CA TRP A 87 -11.18 -10.84 1.47
C TRP A 87 -10.28 -11.52 0.45
N GLU A 88 -9.46 -12.46 0.90
CA GLU A 88 -8.51 -13.20 0.08
C GLU A 88 -9.01 -14.61 -0.11
N ALA A 89 -9.14 -15.04 -1.37
CA ALA A 89 -9.42 -16.41 -1.75
C ALA A 89 -8.22 -16.98 -2.49
N TYR A 90 -7.70 -18.11 -2.02
CA TYR A 90 -6.58 -18.81 -2.62
C TYR A 90 -6.92 -20.28 -2.84
N ARG A 91 -6.60 -20.75 -4.05
CA ARG A 91 -6.76 -22.15 -4.44
C ARG A 91 -5.40 -22.76 -4.70
N SER A 92 -5.02 -23.76 -3.91
CA SER A 92 -3.77 -24.51 -4.09
C SER A 92 -4.09 -26.01 -4.11
N LYS A 93 -3.68 -26.71 -5.19
CA LYS A 93 -3.82 -28.17 -5.34
C LYS A 93 -5.22 -28.77 -5.09
N GLY A 94 -6.29 -27.97 -5.18
CA GLY A 94 -7.68 -28.43 -5.05
C GLY A 94 -8.39 -27.91 -3.81
N ASP A 95 -7.66 -27.42 -2.80
CA ASP A 95 -8.24 -26.85 -1.60
C ASP A 95 -8.52 -25.34 -1.78
N ASP A 96 -9.71 -24.92 -1.38
CA ASP A 96 -10.14 -23.53 -1.35
C ASP A 96 -10.04 -23.00 0.08
N ASN A 97 -9.20 -21.99 0.27
CA ASN A 97 -9.06 -21.30 1.54
C ASN A 97 -9.42 -19.82 1.37
N GLN A 98 -10.05 -19.28 2.41
CA GLN A 98 -10.52 -17.90 2.46
C GLN A 98 -10.03 -17.23 3.74
N ALA A 99 -9.65 -15.96 3.63
CA ALA A 99 -9.21 -15.18 4.77
C ALA A 99 -9.72 -13.75 4.68
N PHE A 100 -10.25 -13.24 5.78
CA PHE A 100 -10.59 -11.83 5.94
C PHE A 100 -9.52 -11.14 6.76
N THR A 101 -9.02 -10.01 6.25
CA THR A 101 -7.99 -9.20 6.92
C THR A 101 -8.37 -7.74 6.84
N GLY A 102 -8.00 -6.98 7.87
CA GLY A 102 -8.27 -5.55 7.93
C GLY A 102 -7.20 -4.85 8.75
N ASN A 103 -6.74 -3.71 8.25
CA ASN A 103 -5.75 -2.92 8.98
C ASN A 103 -5.80 -1.44 8.57
N PHE A 104 -5.08 -0.64 9.34
CA PHE A 104 -4.76 0.72 8.98
C PHE A 104 -3.73 0.73 7.83
N SER A 105 -3.90 1.61 6.85
CA SER A 105 -2.97 1.74 5.72
C SER A 105 -2.08 2.97 5.78
N ARG A 106 -2.53 4.07 6.38
CA ARG A 106 -1.75 5.32 6.38
C ARG A 106 -2.25 6.37 7.35
N PHE A 107 -1.31 7.08 7.95
CA PHE A 107 -1.52 8.38 8.60
C PHE A 107 -0.50 9.35 8.04
N ALA A 108 -0.96 10.54 7.71
CA ALA A 108 -0.13 11.56 7.13
C ALA A 108 -0.62 12.96 7.48
N MET A 109 0.31 13.89 7.64
CA MET A 109 0.03 15.31 7.74
C MET A 109 0.91 16.07 6.76
N ALA A 110 0.37 17.08 6.08
CA ALA A 110 1.09 17.88 5.11
C ALA A 110 0.65 19.33 5.14
N GLY A 111 1.57 20.25 4.90
CA GLY A 111 1.27 21.67 4.84
C GLY A 111 2.40 22.49 4.21
N ARG A 112 2.07 23.74 3.89
CA ARG A 112 3.06 24.73 3.47
C ARG A 112 3.75 25.31 4.71
N ILE A 113 5.07 25.22 4.76
CA ILE A 113 5.87 25.76 5.88
C ILE A 113 6.23 27.22 5.61
N ILE A 114 6.79 27.50 4.42
CA ILE A 114 7.11 28.86 3.95
C ILE A 114 6.76 28.99 2.45
N PRO A 115 6.83 30.18 1.82
CA PRO A 115 6.70 30.29 0.38
C PRO A 115 7.61 29.31 -0.38
N ARG A 116 6.98 28.54 -1.28
CA ARG A 116 7.63 27.54 -2.14
C ARG A 116 8.19 26.30 -1.43
N TRP A 117 8.07 26.17 -0.11
CA TRP A 117 8.49 24.96 0.63
C TRP A 117 7.31 24.33 1.37
N TYR A 118 7.11 23.05 1.07
CA TYR A 118 6.06 22.21 1.60
C TYR A 118 6.69 21.00 2.28
N MET A 119 6.07 20.57 3.38
CA MET A 119 6.54 19.41 4.13
C MET A 119 5.37 18.50 4.46
N ALA A 120 5.64 17.20 4.51
CA ALA A 120 4.71 16.22 4.99
C ALA A 120 5.41 15.15 5.82
N ALA A 121 4.73 14.63 6.83
CA ALA A 121 5.21 13.54 7.66
C ALA A 121 4.12 12.49 7.80
N GLY A 122 4.50 11.23 7.95
CA GLY A 122 3.51 10.18 8.16
C GLY A 122 4.08 8.81 8.42
N LEU A 123 3.15 7.89 8.65
CA LEU A 123 3.38 6.50 9.01
C LEU A 123 2.54 5.63 8.07
N THR A 124 3.15 4.60 7.50
CA THR A 124 2.46 3.63 6.64
C THR A 124 3.09 2.24 6.80
N PRO A 125 2.30 1.16 6.83
CA PRO A 125 2.84 -0.18 6.68
C PRO A 125 3.53 -0.33 5.31
N TYR A 126 4.75 -0.82 5.31
CA TYR A 126 5.55 -1.02 4.10
C TYR A 126 5.38 -2.44 3.56
N SER A 127 5.54 -3.44 4.42
CA SER A 127 5.33 -4.85 4.08
C SER A 127 4.62 -5.58 5.19
N SER A 128 3.94 -6.65 4.82
CA SER A 128 3.12 -7.45 5.72
C SER A 128 3.47 -8.93 5.60
N VAL A 129 3.58 -9.61 6.73
CA VAL A 129 3.67 -11.08 6.81
C VAL A 129 2.43 -11.61 7.47
N GLY A 130 1.82 -12.57 6.83
CA GLY A 130 0.68 -13.27 7.39
C GLY A 130 0.33 -14.47 6.53
N TYR A 131 0.53 -15.65 7.09
CA TYR A 131 0.16 -16.91 6.48
C TYR A 131 -0.13 -17.93 7.57
N TYR A 132 -1.05 -18.83 7.29
CA TYR A 132 -1.34 -19.98 8.13
C TYR A 132 -1.72 -21.13 7.20
N PHE A 133 -0.92 -22.18 7.18
CA PHE A 133 -1.27 -23.40 6.47
C PHE A 133 -0.73 -24.63 7.18
N GLN A 134 -1.46 -25.73 7.01
CA GLN A 134 -1.09 -27.04 7.53
C GLN A 134 -0.65 -27.90 6.34
N SER A 135 0.52 -28.53 6.45
CA SER A 135 0.99 -29.50 5.48
C SER A 135 1.02 -30.87 6.13
N THR A 136 0.26 -31.80 5.59
CA THR A 136 0.32 -33.21 5.95
C THR A 136 1.24 -33.90 4.97
N GLN A 137 2.33 -34.49 5.44
CA GLN A 137 3.26 -35.27 4.63
C GLN A 137 3.32 -36.71 5.15
N GLU A 138 3.56 -37.66 4.25
CA GLU A 138 3.81 -39.05 4.65
C GLU A 138 5.18 -39.13 5.33
N LEU A 139 5.25 -39.87 6.44
CA LEU A 139 6.50 -40.16 7.14
C LEU A 139 7.41 -40.97 6.21
N GLU A 140 8.57 -40.42 5.86
CA GLU A 140 9.58 -41.14 5.08
C GLU A 140 9.96 -42.43 5.83
N GLY A 141 9.70 -43.58 5.19
CA GLY A 141 9.97 -44.91 5.75
C GLY A 141 8.78 -45.62 6.43
N SER A 142 7.61 -44.99 6.54
CA SER A 142 6.38 -45.64 7.04
C SER A 142 5.17 -45.30 6.16
N PRO A 143 4.94 -46.04 5.05
CA PRO A 143 3.79 -45.84 4.19
C PRO A 143 2.48 -45.92 4.99
N GLY A 144 1.65 -44.88 4.91
CA GLY A 144 0.37 -44.79 5.65
C GLY A 144 0.43 -44.09 7.01
N SER A 145 1.60 -43.62 7.45
CA SER A 145 1.73 -42.72 8.61
C SER A 145 1.94 -41.28 8.13
N TYR A 146 1.17 -40.33 8.65
CA TYR A 146 1.24 -38.92 8.27
C TYR A 146 1.74 -38.06 9.43
N TYR A 147 2.56 -37.05 9.15
CA TYR A 147 2.88 -36.00 10.11
C TYR A 147 2.35 -34.64 9.61
N THR A 148 1.75 -33.88 10.54
CA THR A 148 1.18 -32.57 10.27
C THR A 148 2.16 -31.50 10.73
N SER A 149 2.67 -30.72 9.77
CA SER A 149 3.47 -29.53 10.04
C SER A 149 2.60 -28.28 9.90
N VAL A 150 2.58 -27.44 10.93
CA VAL A 150 1.84 -26.16 10.92
C VAL A 150 2.84 -25.04 10.69
N PHE A 151 2.63 -24.27 9.61
CA PHE A 151 3.42 -23.11 9.28
C PHE A 151 2.58 -21.86 9.53
N SER A 152 3.08 -20.97 10.39
CA SER A 152 2.49 -19.66 10.61
C SER A 152 3.52 -18.55 10.54
N GLY A 153 3.09 -17.37 10.11
CA GLY A 153 3.91 -16.17 10.20
C GLY A 153 3.04 -14.95 10.40
N ASP A 154 3.56 -13.98 11.13
CA ASP A 154 2.88 -12.74 11.46
C ASP A 154 3.87 -11.58 11.60
N GLY A 155 3.36 -10.35 11.47
CA GLY A 155 4.12 -9.12 11.61
C GLY A 155 4.26 -8.35 10.29
N GLY A 156 5.31 -7.55 10.19
CA GLY A 156 5.51 -6.68 9.05
C GLY A 156 6.47 -5.53 9.34
N LEU A 157 6.75 -4.76 8.30
CA LEU A 157 7.59 -3.58 8.37
C LEU A 157 6.73 -2.33 8.25
N SER A 158 6.97 -1.36 9.11
CA SER A 158 6.37 -0.03 9.06
C SER A 158 7.38 0.99 8.57
N LYS A 159 6.91 2.01 7.86
CA LYS A 159 7.71 3.13 7.37
C LYS A 159 7.20 4.43 7.96
N VAL A 160 8.06 5.10 8.72
CA VAL A 160 7.89 6.53 9.04
C VAL A 160 8.66 7.32 7.99
N TYR A 161 8.09 8.42 7.52
CA TYR A 161 8.73 9.23 6.49
C TYR A 161 8.50 10.72 6.70
N LEU A 162 9.43 11.50 6.13
CA LEU A 162 9.40 12.95 6.05
C LEU A 162 9.65 13.36 4.60
N SER A 163 8.62 13.89 3.97
CA SER A 163 8.66 14.41 2.60
C SER A 163 8.85 15.91 2.60
N ASN A 164 9.78 16.40 1.78
CA ASN A 164 10.02 17.81 1.52
C ASN A 164 9.80 18.09 0.04
N ALA A 165 9.13 19.19 -0.28
CA ALA A 165 8.85 19.57 -1.65
C ALA A 165 9.07 21.07 -1.86
N PHE A 166 9.71 21.40 -2.99
CA PHE A 166 10.12 22.75 -3.34
C PHE A 166 9.56 23.13 -4.72
N LEU A 167 8.93 24.30 -4.79
CA LEU A 167 8.48 24.91 -6.03
C LEU A 167 9.63 25.73 -6.63
N VAL A 168 10.39 25.14 -7.55
CA VAL A 168 11.58 25.75 -8.15
C VAL A 168 11.18 26.78 -9.20
N LEU A 169 10.27 26.41 -10.10
CA LEU A 169 9.65 27.29 -11.09
C LEU A 169 8.14 27.25 -10.90
N PRO A 170 7.38 28.23 -11.41
CA PRO A 170 5.91 28.21 -11.33
C PRO A 170 5.27 26.92 -11.88
N SER A 171 5.95 26.26 -12.83
CA SER A 171 5.53 25.00 -13.44
C SER A 171 6.37 23.79 -13.03
N LEU A 172 7.51 23.96 -12.34
CA LEU A 172 8.42 22.87 -11.98
C LEU A 172 8.53 22.72 -10.47
N SER A 173 8.21 21.53 -9.99
CA SER A 173 8.28 21.13 -8.59
C SER A 173 9.22 19.96 -8.43
N VAL A 174 10.01 19.97 -7.36
CA VAL A 174 10.90 18.87 -6.98
C VAL A 174 10.59 18.47 -5.55
N GLY A 175 10.84 17.21 -5.20
CA GLY A 175 10.63 16.72 -3.85
C GLY A 175 11.54 15.56 -3.51
N VAL A 176 11.76 15.40 -2.22
CA VAL A 176 12.55 14.33 -1.61
C VAL A 176 11.73 13.73 -0.48
N ASN A 177 11.66 12.41 -0.42
CA ASN A 177 11.02 11.67 0.65
C ASN A 177 12.07 10.84 1.39
N LEU A 178 12.30 11.15 2.67
CA LEU A 178 13.21 10.40 3.52
C LEU A 178 12.40 9.49 4.41
N GLY A 179 12.71 8.19 4.41
CA GLY A 179 11.99 7.18 5.17
C GLY A 179 12.90 6.41 6.12
N TYR A 180 12.31 5.91 7.19
CA TYR A 180 12.88 4.94 8.10
C TYR A 180 11.91 3.76 8.20
N ILE A 181 12.36 2.61 7.70
CA ILE A 181 11.64 1.34 7.74
C ILE A 181 12.10 0.58 8.97
N PHE A 182 11.17 0.09 9.76
CA PHE A 182 11.43 -0.74 10.93
C PHE A 182 10.30 -1.71 11.18
N GLY A 183 10.60 -2.87 11.78
CA GLY A 183 9.56 -3.80 12.19
C GLY A 183 10.07 -5.18 12.55
N ASN A 184 9.16 -6.00 13.04
CA ASN A 184 9.41 -7.39 13.38
C ASN A 184 8.56 -8.30 12.51
N MET A 185 9.15 -9.39 12.06
CA MET A 185 8.46 -10.49 11.40
C MET A 185 8.76 -11.77 12.18
N THR A 186 7.73 -12.53 12.49
CA THR A 186 7.85 -13.82 13.17
C THR A 186 7.44 -14.93 12.20
N GLN A 187 8.22 -15.99 12.14
CA GLN A 187 7.92 -17.20 11.38
C GLN A 187 7.99 -18.37 12.36
N ALA A 188 6.91 -19.12 12.49
CA ALA A 188 6.84 -20.29 13.34
C ALA A 188 6.50 -21.52 12.51
N GLU A 189 7.20 -22.61 12.83
CA GLU A 189 6.97 -23.94 12.29
C GLU A 189 6.82 -24.90 13.46
N THR A 190 5.64 -25.52 13.56
CA THR A 190 5.35 -26.52 14.58
C THR A 190 5.21 -27.88 13.93
N GLN A 191 6.05 -28.82 14.38
CA GLN A 191 6.02 -30.22 13.98
C GLN A 191 5.78 -31.07 15.23
N SER A 192 4.56 -31.58 15.41
CA SER A 192 4.17 -32.38 16.58
C SER A 192 4.48 -31.68 17.91
N THR A 193 5.49 -32.13 18.68
CA THR A 193 5.91 -31.56 19.96
C THR A 193 7.03 -30.52 19.86
N MET A 194 7.62 -30.34 18.67
CA MET A 194 8.70 -29.39 18.43
C MET A 194 8.16 -28.13 17.76
N ALA A 195 8.50 -26.96 18.30
CA ALA A 195 8.18 -25.68 17.71
C ALA A 195 9.46 -24.88 17.46
N ILE A 196 9.66 -24.45 16.22
CA ILE A 196 10.75 -23.56 15.83
C ILE A 196 10.15 -22.19 15.52
N SER A 197 10.52 -21.18 16.29
CA SER A 197 10.15 -19.79 16.04
C SER A 197 11.38 -18.98 15.64
N GLN A 198 11.24 -18.18 14.58
CA GLN A 198 12.26 -17.28 14.07
C GLN A 198 11.71 -15.86 14.09
N LYS A 199 12.37 -14.96 14.82
CA LYS A 199 12.06 -13.54 14.84
C LYS A 199 13.12 -12.77 14.06
N LEU A 200 12.66 -11.97 13.11
CA LEU A 200 13.47 -11.12 12.25
C LEU A 200 13.14 -9.66 12.56
N PHE A 201 14.11 -8.90 13.05
CA PHE A 201 13.99 -7.45 13.21
C PHE A 201 14.71 -6.76 12.05
N GLY A 202 13.97 -5.98 11.27
CA GLY A 202 14.50 -5.25 10.13
C GLY A 202 14.50 -3.76 10.37
N GLN A 203 15.59 -3.09 9.95
CA GLN A 203 15.66 -1.64 9.91
C GLN A 203 16.46 -1.14 8.69
N SER A 204 15.97 -0.06 8.06
CA SER A 204 16.63 0.58 6.92
C SER A 204 16.21 2.04 6.78
N PHE A 205 17.12 2.86 6.25
CA PHE A 205 16.76 4.17 5.73
C PHE A 205 16.39 4.06 4.25
N THR A 206 15.50 4.93 3.77
CA THR A 206 15.11 5.04 2.37
C THR A 206 15.10 6.49 1.92
N ALA A 207 15.38 6.71 0.64
CA ALA A 207 15.31 8.02 0.04
C ALA A 207 14.72 7.91 -1.37
N ASP A 208 13.63 8.64 -1.59
CA ASP A 208 12.91 8.70 -2.85
C ASP A 208 12.89 10.13 -3.37
N PHE A 209 13.03 10.29 -4.68
CA PHE A 209 13.03 11.58 -5.36
C PHE A 209 11.82 11.68 -6.27
N GLY A 210 11.24 12.87 -6.35
CA GLY A 210 10.10 13.16 -7.21
C GLY A 210 10.28 14.49 -7.94
N VAL A 211 9.85 14.52 -9.19
CA VAL A 211 9.77 15.73 -10.00
C VAL A 211 8.38 15.79 -10.62
N GLN A 212 7.80 16.99 -10.69
CA GLN A 212 6.57 17.24 -11.42
C GLN A 212 6.68 18.52 -12.24
N TYR A 213 6.21 18.45 -13.47
CA TYR A 213 6.03 19.59 -14.36
C TYR A 213 4.53 19.77 -14.66
N SER A 214 3.95 20.89 -14.22
CA SER A 214 2.53 21.18 -14.41
C SER A 214 2.35 22.46 -15.20
N ARG A 215 1.56 22.39 -16.28
CA ARG A 215 1.27 23.51 -17.17
C ARG A 215 -0.21 23.56 -17.50
N ARG A 216 -0.80 24.74 -17.31
CA ARG A 216 -2.15 25.06 -17.80
C ARG A 216 -2.07 25.40 -19.29
N LEU A 217 -2.79 24.65 -20.11
CA LEU A 217 -2.89 24.83 -21.56
C LEU A 217 -4.30 25.35 -21.87
N GLY A 218 -4.43 26.61 -22.25
CA GLY A 218 -5.73 27.25 -22.46
C GLY A 218 -6.51 27.47 -21.16
N ARG A 219 -7.84 27.57 -21.25
CA ARG A 219 -8.70 27.91 -20.09
C ARG A 219 -9.10 26.71 -19.24
N GLU A 220 -9.20 25.53 -19.83
CA GLU A 220 -9.88 24.37 -19.20
C GLU A 220 -9.04 23.10 -19.15
N LEU A 221 -7.78 23.13 -19.63
CA LEU A 221 -6.89 21.97 -19.65
C LEU A 221 -5.65 22.21 -18.78
N ASN A 222 -5.42 21.34 -17.80
CA ASN A 222 -4.17 21.27 -17.05
C ASN A 222 -3.48 19.95 -17.37
N LEU A 223 -2.22 20.04 -17.80
CA LEU A 223 -1.35 18.89 -18.04
C LEU A 223 -0.31 18.83 -16.93
N THR A 224 -0.15 17.68 -16.30
CA THR A 224 0.92 17.41 -15.34
C THR A 224 1.70 16.18 -15.74
N LEU A 225 3.01 16.30 -15.81
CA LEU A 225 3.97 15.22 -15.99
C LEU A 225 4.69 15.00 -14.66
N GLY A 226 4.94 13.75 -14.31
CA GLY A 226 5.64 13.37 -13.10
C GLY A 226 6.67 12.29 -13.37
N ALA A 227 7.77 12.33 -12.62
CA ALA A 227 8.75 11.26 -12.57
C ALA A 227 9.17 11.02 -11.12
N VAL A 228 9.45 9.77 -10.79
CA VAL A 228 9.89 9.36 -9.45
C VAL A 228 11.01 8.34 -9.54
N TYR A 229 11.92 8.38 -8.57
CA TYR A 229 13.03 7.44 -8.47
C TYR A 229 13.30 7.10 -7.00
N GLY A 230 13.26 5.82 -6.65
CA GLY A 230 13.60 5.30 -5.33
C GLY A 230 14.98 4.65 -5.36
N LEU A 231 15.86 5.04 -4.42
CA LEU A 231 17.21 4.48 -4.35
C LEU A 231 17.21 3.03 -3.86
N PRO A 232 18.13 2.16 -4.33
CA PRO A 232 18.33 0.84 -3.76
C PRO A 232 18.87 0.98 -2.33
N GLN A 233 18.37 0.16 -1.41
CA GLN A 233 18.76 0.22 0.00
C GLN A 233 19.03 -1.17 0.54
N THR A 234 20.09 -1.34 1.32
CA THR A 234 20.37 -2.60 2.00
C THR A 234 19.82 -2.55 3.42
N MET A 235 18.77 -3.33 3.65
CA MET A 235 18.19 -3.52 4.98
C MET A 235 18.99 -4.55 5.77
N ARG A 236 19.25 -4.25 7.04
CA ARG A 236 19.87 -5.18 7.98
C ARG A 236 18.77 -5.92 8.75
N LEU A 237 18.81 -7.25 8.72
CA LEU A 237 17.91 -8.14 9.42
C LEU A 237 18.68 -8.84 10.55
N GLU A 238 18.25 -8.60 11.78
CA GLU A 238 18.74 -9.31 12.96
C GLU A 238 17.83 -10.51 13.23
N LYS A 239 18.42 -11.72 13.26
CA LYS A 239 17.68 -12.97 13.35
C LYS A 239 17.87 -13.63 14.72
N THR A 240 16.77 -13.82 15.43
CA THR A 240 16.73 -14.60 16.68
C THR A 240 15.97 -15.90 16.41
N LYS A 241 16.57 -17.05 16.71
CA LYS A 241 15.92 -18.36 16.58
C LYS A 241 15.67 -18.93 17.97
N THR A 242 14.42 -19.30 18.24
CA THR A 242 14.00 -19.99 19.45
C THR A 242 13.49 -21.37 19.07
N MET A 243 14.10 -22.40 19.64
CA MET A 243 13.64 -23.78 19.52
C MET A 243 13.00 -24.18 20.84
N THR A 244 11.77 -24.68 20.76
CA THR A 244 11.05 -25.23 21.91
C THR A 244 10.82 -26.71 21.67
N ASP A 245 11.39 -27.54 22.54
CA ASP A 245 11.16 -28.98 22.57
C ASP A 245 10.69 -29.38 23.97
N ASN A 246 9.51 -29.99 24.04
CA ASN A 246 8.91 -30.60 25.23
C ASN A 246 9.07 -29.79 26.55
N SER A 247 8.86 -28.47 26.48
CA SER A 247 8.96 -27.43 27.55
C SER A 247 10.32 -26.75 27.81
N THR A 248 11.40 -27.20 27.19
CA THR A 248 12.68 -26.46 27.18
C THR A 248 12.76 -25.52 25.98
N SER A 249 13.02 -24.22 26.23
CA SER A 249 13.26 -23.24 25.17
C SER A 249 14.72 -22.84 25.13
N THR A 250 15.37 -23.04 23.98
CA THR A 250 16.73 -22.55 23.72
C THR A 250 16.65 -21.42 22.70
N SER A 251 17.10 -20.23 23.10
CA SER A 251 17.20 -19.07 22.21
C SER A 251 18.65 -18.86 21.79
N SER A 252 18.87 -18.72 20.49
CA SER A 252 20.19 -18.41 19.92
C SER A 252 20.08 -17.23 18.98
N ASN A 253 20.94 -16.23 19.20
CA ASN A 253 21.12 -15.11 18.28
C ASN A 253 21.92 -15.59 17.07
N MET A 254 21.30 -15.54 15.90
CA MET A 254 21.94 -15.94 14.64
C MET A 254 22.63 -14.75 13.98
N LYS A 255 23.46 -15.05 12.96
CA LYS A 255 24.17 -14.04 12.15
C LYS A 255 23.20 -13.03 11.53
N LYS A 256 23.67 -11.78 11.43
CA LYS A 256 23.00 -10.69 10.71
C LYS A 256 22.87 -11.05 9.23
N VAL A 257 21.66 -10.96 8.69
CA VAL A 257 21.37 -11.16 7.26
C VAL A 257 21.09 -9.80 6.63
N SER A 258 21.59 -9.55 5.43
CA SER A 258 21.27 -8.34 4.67
C SER A 258 20.31 -8.67 3.54
N GLN A 259 19.28 -7.84 3.36
CA GLN A 259 18.34 -7.93 2.24
C GLN A 259 18.32 -6.59 1.50
N THR A 260 18.47 -6.62 0.18
CA THR A 260 18.38 -5.40 -0.64
C THR A 260 16.92 -5.12 -1.02
N LEU A 261 16.45 -3.92 -0.71
CA LEU A 261 15.15 -3.41 -1.14
C LEU A 261 15.22 -2.98 -2.62
N PRO A 262 14.18 -3.28 -3.41
CA PRO A 262 14.17 -2.99 -4.84
C PRO A 262 14.17 -1.50 -5.10
N GLN A 263 15.06 -1.05 -5.99
CA GLN A 263 14.94 0.28 -6.57
C GLN A 263 13.75 0.34 -7.53
N TYR A 264 13.22 1.54 -7.74
CA TYR A 264 12.14 1.76 -8.68
C TYR A 264 12.27 3.08 -9.42
N ILE A 265 11.80 3.10 -10.66
CA ILE A 265 11.68 4.30 -11.47
C ILE A 265 10.28 4.35 -12.07
N GLY A 266 9.66 5.52 -12.01
CA GLY A 266 8.31 5.70 -12.50
C GLY A 266 8.15 7.01 -13.27
N ALA A 267 7.25 6.99 -14.24
CA ALA A 267 6.81 8.15 -14.99
C ALA A 267 5.28 8.16 -15.05
N GLY A 268 4.68 9.34 -15.00
CA GLY A 268 3.24 9.48 -15.02
C GLY A 268 2.77 10.77 -15.66
N VAL A 269 1.55 10.74 -16.16
CA VAL A 269 0.87 11.89 -16.75
C VAL A 269 -0.54 11.99 -16.18
N SER A 270 -0.97 13.21 -15.87
CA SER A 270 -2.37 13.50 -15.63
C SER A 270 -2.85 14.68 -16.48
N VAL A 271 -4.06 14.54 -17.00
CA VAL A 271 -4.76 15.55 -17.78
C VAL A 271 -6.07 15.84 -17.09
N GLU A 272 -6.21 17.06 -16.59
CA GLU A 272 -7.47 17.60 -16.09
C GLU A 272 -8.10 18.42 -17.22
N TYR A 273 -9.26 17.98 -17.69
CA TYR A 273 -10.05 18.67 -18.71
C TYR A 273 -11.46 18.90 -18.22
N LYS A 274 -11.84 20.16 -18.02
CA LYS A 274 -13.13 20.56 -17.45
C LYS A 274 -13.41 19.89 -16.11
N LYS A 275 -14.26 18.86 -16.11
CA LYS A 275 -14.78 18.12 -14.96
C LYS A 275 -14.18 16.71 -14.85
N MET A 276 -13.26 16.37 -15.74
CA MET A 276 -12.64 15.05 -15.82
C MET A 276 -11.15 15.14 -15.54
N THR A 277 -10.62 14.18 -14.79
CA THR A 277 -9.18 13.96 -14.67
C THR A 277 -8.85 12.56 -15.17
N TYR A 278 -7.95 12.47 -16.13
CA TYR A 278 -7.40 11.21 -16.62
C TYR A 278 -5.95 11.11 -16.16
N ALA A 279 -5.54 9.94 -15.71
CA ALA A 279 -4.17 9.70 -15.26
C ALA A 279 -3.66 8.35 -15.74
N PHE A 280 -2.38 8.31 -16.06
CA PHE A 280 -1.67 7.13 -16.51
C PHE A 280 -0.26 7.14 -15.92
N ASP A 281 0.13 6.03 -15.31
CA ASP A 281 1.43 5.84 -14.70
C ASP A 281 2.08 4.54 -15.19
N TYR A 282 3.39 4.60 -15.37
CA TYR A 282 4.27 3.46 -15.58
C TYR A 282 5.31 3.41 -14.48
N MET A 283 5.56 2.22 -13.92
CA MET A 283 6.54 2.00 -12.88
C MET A 283 7.32 0.72 -13.17
N TYR A 284 8.64 0.81 -13.17
CA TYR A 284 9.54 -0.32 -13.20
C TYR A 284 10.12 -0.54 -11.80
N ARG A 285 10.04 -1.78 -11.30
CA ARG A 285 10.59 -2.18 -10.00
C ARG A 285 11.57 -3.33 -10.17
N GLN A 286 12.78 -3.16 -9.67
CA GLN A 286 13.85 -4.15 -9.78
C GLN A 286 13.81 -5.18 -8.63
N TYR A 287 12.79 -6.04 -8.64
CA TYR A 287 12.62 -7.09 -7.64
C TYR A 287 13.70 -8.17 -7.70
N SER A 288 14.45 -8.31 -8.79
CA SER A 288 15.60 -9.23 -8.89
C SER A 288 16.69 -9.00 -7.83
N SER A 289 16.70 -7.83 -7.19
CA SER A 289 17.58 -7.54 -6.05
C SER A 289 17.20 -8.25 -4.74
N LEU A 290 15.98 -8.77 -4.64
CA LEU A 290 15.53 -9.54 -3.49
C LEU A 290 16.09 -10.95 -3.53
N THR A 291 16.60 -11.41 -2.41
CA THR A 291 17.06 -12.78 -2.21
C THR A 291 16.00 -13.59 -1.45
N SER A 292 15.65 -14.76 -1.97
CA SER A 292 14.86 -15.76 -1.24
C SER A 292 15.76 -16.71 -0.47
N VAL A 293 15.30 -17.18 0.70
CA VAL A 293 15.96 -18.26 1.45
C VAL A 293 15.69 -19.62 0.80
N ASP A 294 14.58 -19.76 0.06
CA ASP A 294 14.20 -20.96 -0.68
C ASP A 294 14.60 -20.82 -2.16
N THR A 295 15.41 -21.76 -2.65
CA THR A 295 15.93 -21.80 -4.04
C THR A 295 14.84 -22.04 -5.09
N ARG A 296 13.64 -22.49 -4.69
CA ARG A 296 12.49 -22.70 -5.58
C ARG A 296 11.75 -21.42 -5.92
N VAL A 297 12.06 -20.32 -5.22
CA VAL A 297 11.41 -19.02 -5.39
C VAL A 297 12.45 -18.00 -5.86
N THR A 298 12.20 -17.43 -7.04
CA THR A 298 13.04 -16.38 -7.63
C THR A 298 12.22 -15.11 -7.81
N PHE A 299 12.86 -13.96 -7.62
CA PHE A 299 12.25 -12.66 -7.84
C PHE A 299 12.68 -12.10 -9.20
N HIS A 300 11.73 -11.55 -9.94
CA HIS A 300 11.95 -10.98 -11.27
C HIS A 300 11.41 -9.55 -11.33
N ASP A 301 12.08 -8.72 -12.11
CA ASP A 301 11.69 -7.33 -12.28
C ASP A 301 10.28 -7.22 -12.86
N SER A 302 9.54 -6.22 -12.38
CA SER A 302 8.13 -6.04 -12.74
C SER A 302 7.88 -4.69 -13.38
N HIS A 303 7.08 -4.71 -14.43
CA HIS A 303 6.54 -3.52 -15.07
C HIS A 303 5.09 -3.35 -14.66
N GLU A 304 4.78 -2.22 -14.04
CA GLU A 304 3.46 -1.87 -13.57
C GLU A 304 2.89 -0.71 -14.38
N LEU A 305 1.70 -0.90 -14.92
CA LEU A 305 0.91 0.08 -15.64
C LEU A 305 -0.34 0.38 -14.83
N ARG A 306 -0.64 1.65 -14.60
CA ARG A 306 -1.84 2.07 -13.89
C ARG A 306 -2.54 3.15 -14.69
N ALA A 307 -3.85 3.06 -14.82
CA ALA A 307 -4.66 4.08 -15.46
C ALA A 307 -5.92 4.33 -14.66
N GLY A 308 -6.37 5.57 -14.62
CA GLY A 308 -7.56 5.94 -13.88
C GLY A 308 -8.23 7.20 -14.39
N ALA A 309 -9.52 7.30 -14.14
CA ALA A 309 -10.35 8.45 -14.46
C ALA A 309 -11.14 8.89 -13.22
N CYS A 310 -11.29 10.21 -13.07
CA CYS A 310 -12.11 10.83 -12.04
C CYS A 310 -13.06 11.83 -12.70
N TYR A 311 -14.36 11.71 -12.43
CA TYR A 311 -15.38 12.66 -12.83
C TYR A 311 -15.84 13.49 -11.63
N TYR A 312 -15.88 14.81 -11.80
CA TYR A 312 -16.18 15.81 -10.77
C TYR A 312 -17.29 16.76 -11.29
N PRO A 313 -18.58 16.51 -10.99
CA PRO A 313 -19.70 17.17 -11.66
C PRO A 313 -19.78 18.68 -11.40
N ASP A 314 -20.08 19.18 -10.20
CA ASP A 314 -20.20 20.64 -9.96
C ASP A 314 -19.70 21.10 -8.58
N GLY A 315 -18.93 20.26 -7.89
CA GLY A 315 -18.29 20.64 -6.63
C GLY A 315 -19.27 21.18 -5.59
N TYR A 316 -18.84 22.15 -4.79
CA TYR A 316 -19.61 22.65 -3.64
C TYR A 316 -20.79 23.57 -4.00
N SER A 317 -20.91 24.05 -5.25
CA SER A 317 -21.93 25.03 -5.66
C SER A 317 -23.31 24.44 -5.96
N SER A 318 -23.43 23.12 -6.11
CA SER A 318 -24.73 22.47 -6.31
C SER A 318 -25.46 22.19 -4.99
N SER A 319 -26.79 22.23 -4.96
CA SER A 319 -27.60 21.81 -3.81
C SER A 319 -27.71 20.28 -3.67
N SER A 320 -27.46 19.51 -4.74
CA SER A 320 -27.60 18.05 -4.76
C SER A 320 -26.30 17.35 -4.38
N ILE A 321 -26.35 16.44 -3.40
CA ILE A 321 -25.18 15.69 -2.92
C ILE A 321 -24.48 14.90 -4.04
N TRP A 322 -25.24 14.33 -4.98
CA TRP A 322 -24.73 13.58 -6.13
C TRP A 322 -23.87 14.40 -7.07
N GLN A 323 -24.15 15.69 -7.21
CA GLN A 323 -23.36 16.60 -8.04
C GLN A 323 -22.07 17.08 -7.33
N ARG A 324 -21.97 16.86 -6.02
CA ARG A 324 -20.76 17.16 -5.24
C ARG A 324 -19.83 15.95 -5.09
N MET A 325 -20.26 14.76 -5.50
CA MET A 325 -19.49 13.53 -5.35
C MET A 325 -18.46 13.33 -6.46
N ASP A 326 -17.31 12.78 -6.09
CA ASP A 326 -16.28 12.35 -7.04
C ASP A 326 -16.59 10.92 -7.47
N TYR A 327 -16.56 10.64 -8.76
CA TYR A 327 -16.71 9.27 -9.27
C TYR A 327 -15.39 8.83 -9.86
N LYS A 328 -14.84 7.72 -9.37
CA LYS A 328 -13.50 7.26 -9.73
C LYS A 328 -13.53 5.83 -10.21
N ILE A 329 -12.74 5.54 -11.22
CA ILE A 329 -12.49 4.21 -11.74
C ILE A 329 -11.02 4.09 -12.15
N GLY A 330 -10.47 2.90 -12.06
CA GLY A 330 -9.15 2.63 -12.59
C GLY A 330 -8.79 1.16 -12.69
N LEU A 331 -7.66 0.95 -13.35
CA LEU A 331 -7.07 -0.33 -13.66
C LEU A 331 -5.58 -0.31 -13.36
N GLY A 332 -5.07 -1.45 -12.91
CA GLY A 332 -3.65 -1.70 -12.71
C GLY A 332 -3.28 -3.04 -13.35
N LEU A 333 -2.14 -3.08 -14.03
CA LEU A 333 -1.57 -4.28 -14.63
C LEU A 333 -0.11 -4.37 -14.20
N SER A 334 0.34 -5.55 -13.80
CA SER A 334 1.73 -5.79 -13.45
C SER A 334 2.18 -7.10 -14.09
N SER A 335 3.23 -7.00 -14.91
CA SER A 335 3.78 -8.10 -15.71
C SER A 335 5.30 -7.98 -15.85
N PRO A 336 6.05 -9.07 -15.63
CA PRO A 336 5.63 -10.29 -14.94
C PRO A 336 5.32 -9.99 -13.46
N TYR A 337 4.51 -10.85 -12.83
CA TYR A 337 4.35 -10.83 -11.38
C TYR A 337 5.72 -11.08 -10.72
N TYR A 338 6.05 -10.28 -9.70
CA TYR A 338 7.41 -10.14 -9.17
C TYR A 338 8.04 -11.42 -8.60
N MET A 339 7.24 -12.44 -8.32
CA MET A 339 7.69 -13.69 -7.70
C MET A 339 7.31 -14.88 -8.57
N HIS A 340 8.31 -15.66 -8.97
CA HIS A 340 8.15 -16.90 -9.70
C HIS A 340 8.30 -18.08 -8.73
N VAL A 341 7.40 -19.05 -8.85
CA VAL A 341 7.47 -20.31 -8.08
C VAL A 341 7.77 -21.42 -9.07
N ARG A 342 8.89 -22.12 -8.89
CA ARG A 342 9.32 -23.22 -9.79
C ARG A 342 9.44 -22.77 -11.26
N GLY A 343 9.91 -21.55 -11.51
CA GLY A 343 10.14 -21.00 -12.85
C GLY A 343 8.88 -20.58 -13.61
N GLN A 344 7.70 -20.64 -13.01
CA GLN A 344 6.46 -20.18 -13.63
C GLN A 344 6.23 -18.68 -13.39
N SER A 345 6.03 -17.94 -14.48
CA SER A 345 5.65 -16.53 -14.45
C SER A 345 4.14 -16.36 -14.36
N GLY A 346 3.70 -15.20 -13.90
CA GLY A 346 2.28 -14.85 -13.82
C GLY A 346 2.03 -13.40 -14.21
N ILE A 347 0.75 -13.06 -14.32
CA ILE A 347 0.29 -11.68 -14.47
C ILE A 347 -0.57 -11.32 -13.27
N SER A 348 -0.48 -10.08 -12.82
CA SER A 348 -1.43 -9.53 -11.85
C SER A 348 -2.15 -8.33 -12.41
N TRP A 349 -3.45 -8.25 -12.11
CA TRP A 349 -4.28 -7.14 -12.53
C TRP A 349 -5.21 -6.72 -11.40
N ARG A 350 -5.52 -5.43 -11.35
CA ARG A 350 -6.37 -4.77 -10.36
C ARG A 350 -7.41 -3.94 -11.10
N VAL A 351 -8.66 -4.02 -10.69
CA VAL A 351 -9.70 -3.07 -11.08
C VAL A 351 -10.23 -2.42 -9.82
N SER A 352 -10.42 -1.10 -9.85
CA SER A 352 -10.92 -0.34 -8.72
C SER A 352 -11.96 0.67 -9.13
N ALA A 353 -12.93 0.91 -8.26
CA ALA A 353 -13.91 1.97 -8.41
C ALA A 353 -14.21 2.58 -7.05
N GLY A 354 -14.62 3.84 -7.01
CA GLY A 354 -14.83 4.51 -5.74
C GLY A 354 -15.49 5.86 -5.83
N LEU A 355 -15.86 6.38 -4.65
CA LEU A 355 -16.59 7.62 -4.49
C LEU A 355 -15.85 8.57 -3.55
N GLY A 356 -15.88 9.86 -3.86
CA GLY A 356 -15.43 10.93 -2.98
C GLY A 356 -16.61 11.72 -2.45
N PHE A 357 -16.79 11.74 -1.13
CA PHE A 357 -17.82 12.52 -0.46
C PHE A 357 -17.21 13.80 0.10
N PRO A 358 -17.73 14.98 -0.28
CA PRO A 358 -17.32 16.23 0.31
C PRO A 358 -17.89 16.35 1.72
N LEU A 359 -17.04 16.72 2.67
CA LEU A 359 -17.39 17.01 4.04
C LEU A 359 -17.03 18.47 4.35
N MET A 360 -17.59 19.03 5.42
CA MET A 360 -17.51 20.48 5.71
C MET A 360 -16.05 20.98 5.80
N ASN A 361 -15.18 20.20 6.41
CA ASN A 361 -13.74 20.49 6.57
C ASN A 361 -12.86 19.39 5.97
N GLY A 362 -13.35 18.61 5.01
CA GLY A 362 -12.67 17.39 4.60
C GLY A 362 -13.25 16.69 3.38
N ARG A 363 -12.67 15.55 3.04
CA ARG A 363 -13.20 14.61 2.05
C ARG A 363 -13.10 13.20 2.59
N LEU A 364 -14.13 12.41 2.32
CA LEU A 364 -14.13 10.98 2.59
C LEU A 364 -14.06 10.27 1.24
N HIS A 365 -13.02 9.48 1.01
CA HIS A 365 -12.84 8.67 -0.17
C HIS A 365 -13.08 7.21 0.18
N THR A 366 -13.93 6.55 -0.60
CA THR A 366 -14.18 5.11 -0.53
C THR A 366 -13.75 4.48 -1.83
N ALA A 367 -13.12 3.30 -1.77
CA ALA A 367 -12.65 2.58 -2.93
C ALA A 367 -12.90 1.09 -2.75
N PHE A 368 -13.54 0.46 -3.72
CA PHE A 368 -13.59 -0.99 -3.87
C PHE A 368 -12.55 -1.40 -4.89
N PHE A 369 -11.85 -2.48 -4.64
CA PHE A 369 -10.88 -3.04 -5.58
C PHE A 369 -11.00 -4.57 -5.65
N TYR A 370 -10.67 -5.09 -6.82
CA TYR A 370 -10.54 -6.52 -7.07
C TYR A 370 -9.19 -6.78 -7.73
N ASP A 371 -8.38 -7.60 -7.07
CA ASP A 371 -7.08 -8.02 -7.55
C ASP A 371 -7.09 -9.48 -7.89
N ARG A 372 -6.40 -9.82 -8.97
CA ARG A 372 -6.19 -11.20 -9.34
C ARG A 372 -4.75 -11.43 -9.76
N VAL A 373 -4.20 -12.52 -9.27
CA VAL A 373 -2.89 -13.03 -9.68
C VAL A 373 -3.10 -14.41 -10.27
N ASP A 374 -2.76 -14.55 -11.55
CA ASP A 374 -2.80 -15.82 -12.26
C ASP A 374 -1.35 -16.23 -12.60
N LEU A 375 -0.85 -17.25 -11.89
CA LEU A 375 0.44 -17.90 -12.21
C LEU A 375 0.20 -19.02 -13.22
N SER A 376 1.10 -19.12 -14.19
CA SER A 376 1.05 -20.17 -15.22
C SER A 376 1.14 -21.57 -14.58
N GLY A 377 0.42 -22.55 -15.13
CA GLY A 377 0.55 -23.97 -14.79
C GLY A 377 0.07 -24.41 -13.40
N ASN A 378 -1.24 -24.30 -13.12
CA ASN A 378 -1.96 -24.87 -11.96
C ASN A 378 -1.37 -24.65 -10.55
N ALA A 379 -0.28 -23.89 -10.40
CA ALA A 379 0.46 -23.77 -9.16
C ALA A 379 -0.33 -22.97 -8.10
N LEU A 380 -1.01 -21.89 -8.51
CA LEU A 380 -1.92 -21.16 -7.64
C LEU A 380 -2.72 -20.09 -8.38
N LYS A 381 -3.98 -19.87 -7.97
CA LYS A 381 -4.78 -18.69 -8.34
C LYS A 381 -5.14 -17.93 -7.07
N ARG A 382 -4.97 -16.60 -7.09
CA ARG A 382 -5.30 -15.72 -5.96
C ARG A 382 -6.27 -14.63 -6.43
N GLY A 383 -7.41 -14.52 -5.74
CA GLY A 383 -8.36 -13.42 -5.90
C GLY A 383 -8.48 -12.65 -4.60
N ILE A 384 -8.41 -11.33 -4.65
CA ILE A 384 -8.56 -10.44 -3.50
C ILE A 384 -9.65 -9.44 -3.81
N THR A 385 -10.69 -9.40 -3.00
CA THR A 385 -11.70 -8.34 -3.03
C THR A 385 -11.48 -7.47 -1.81
N GLY A 386 -11.35 -6.16 -1.99
CA GLY A 386 -11.12 -5.28 -0.86
C GLY A 386 -11.83 -3.95 -0.97
N PHE A 387 -11.83 -3.27 0.16
CA PHE A 387 -12.41 -1.96 0.35
C PHE A 387 -11.46 -1.09 1.18
N THR A 388 -11.27 0.15 0.74
CA THR A 388 -10.44 1.14 1.40
C THR A 388 -11.28 2.37 1.71
N VAL A 389 -11.11 2.91 2.92
CA VAL A 389 -11.65 4.20 3.34
C VAL A 389 -10.49 5.12 3.65
N THR A 390 -10.56 6.34 3.13
CA THR A 390 -9.61 7.41 3.43
C THR A 390 -10.36 8.67 3.82
N TYR A 391 -10.04 9.20 4.99
CA TYR A 391 -10.54 10.49 5.44
C TYR A 391 -9.41 11.52 5.36
N THR A 392 -9.64 12.60 4.63
CA THR A 392 -8.72 13.74 4.51
C THR A 392 -9.37 14.95 5.16
N LEU A 393 -8.85 15.37 6.31
CA LEU A 393 -9.18 16.64 6.95
C LEU A 393 -8.35 17.76 6.31
N SER A 394 -8.96 18.91 6.14
CA SER A 394 -8.34 20.14 5.66
C SER A 394 -8.69 21.28 6.61
N GLU A 395 -7.71 21.70 7.39
CA GLU A 395 -7.87 22.77 8.38
C GLU A 395 -7.06 24.01 7.99
N LEU A 396 -7.56 25.20 8.33
CA LEU A 396 -6.84 26.45 8.13
C LEU A 396 -5.71 26.55 9.14
N PHE A 397 -4.47 26.56 8.67
CA PHE A 397 -3.28 26.50 9.52
C PHE A 397 -2.80 27.90 9.96
N TYR A 398 -2.81 28.88 9.04
CA TYR A 398 -2.49 30.28 9.35
C TYR A 398 -3.29 31.25 8.48
N LYS A 399 -3.82 32.32 9.08
CA LYS A 399 -4.15 33.57 8.36
C LYS A 399 -2.87 34.39 8.26
N VAL A 400 -2.10 34.24 7.19
CA VAL A 400 -1.05 35.23 6.89
C VAL A 400 -1.78 36.53 6.55
N LYS A 401 -1.64 37.56 7.41
CA LYS A 401 -1.93 38.94 7.00
C LYS A 401 -0.92 39.27 5.91
N LEU A 402 -1.41 39.41 4.68
CA LEU A 402 -0.66 40.00 3.58
C LEU A 402 -0.31 41.45 3.90
#